data_AF-A0A2E9VEE6-F1
#
_entry.id   AF-A0A2E9VEE6-F1
#
_cell.length_a   1.000
_cell.length_b   1.000
_cell.length_c   1.000
_cell.angle_alpha   90.00
_cell.angle_beta   90.00
_cell.angle_gamma   90.00
#
_symmetry.space_group_name_H-M   'P 1'
#
loop_
_entity.id
_entity.type
_entity.pdbx_description
1 polymer ?
#
loop_
_entity_poly.entity_id
_entity_poly.type
_entity_poly.pdbx_seq_one_letter_code
_entity_poly.pdbx_strand_id
1 'polypeptide(L)'
;MEGKAQENIPNHVAIIMDGNNRWASENELPGVAGHKKGVERAREAVEFAVKKGISILTIFAFSSENWGRTSDEVNLLMQLLNTALKEQVPNLIKNSVQLSFIGDLSQFDDDLIKQMKESEESTNCESGKRLDLVVAASYGGRWDIVQAANKLIGSRNEEEVTEESFESLLSTGSFKDPDLCIRTGKEQRISNFLLWQLAYTEFYFPDLYWPDFDDNEFEKAISEYSRRSRRFGDKSNFSI
;
A
#
# COMPACT_ATOMS: atom_id res chain seq x y z
N MET A 1 17.29 -29.30 19.62
CA MET A 1 16.53 -28.05 19.43
C MET A 1 16.48 -27.82 17.95
N GLU A 2 15.37 -28.18 17.31
CA GLU A 2 15.17 -27.97 15.88
C GLU A 2 15.27 -26.46 15.61
N GLY A 3 16.26 -26.06 14.81
CA GLY A 3 16.39 -24.67 14.39
C GLY A 3 15.14 -24.30 13.62
N LYS A 4 14.36 -23.33 14.14
CA LYS A 4 13.28 -22.71 13.37
C LYS A 4 13.89 -22.30 12.03
N ALA A 5 13.40 -22.89 10.93
CA ALA A 5 13.67 -22.36 9.60
C ALA A 5 13.34 -20.87 9.65
N GLN A 6 14.29 -20.02 9.27
CA GLN A 6 14.09 -18.58 9.31
C GLN A 6 12.91 -18.26 8.37
N GLU A 7 11.78 -17.82 8.95
CA GLU A 7 10.61 -17.43 8.19
C GLU A 7 11.05 -16.38 7.17
N ASN A 8 10.78 -16.66 5.89
CA ASN A 8 11.09 -15.73 4.83
C ASN A 8 10.08 -14.57 4.90
N ILE A 9 10.49 -13.46 5.49
CA ILE A 9 9.65 -12.27 5.68
C ILE A 9 9.69 -11.44 4.38
N PRO A 10 8.53 -11.03 3.82
CA PRO A 10 8.52 -10.16 2.66
C PRO A 10 9.18 -8.81 3.00
N ASN A 11 10.03 -8.30 2.11
CA ASN A 11 10.63 -6.98 2.26
C ASN A 11 9.58 -5.88 2.08
N HIS A 12 8.71 -6.05 1.08
CA HIS A 12 7.63 -5.13 0.77
C HIS A 12 6.27 -5.84 0.75
N VAL A 13 5.34 -5.37 1.57
CA VAL A 13 3.93 -5.79 1.55
C VAL A 13 3.06 -4.67 1.01
N ALA A 14 2.16 -4.99 0.07
CA ALA A 14 1.14 -4.09 -0.43
C ALA A 14 -0.25 -4.55 0.04
N ILE A 15 -1.11 -3.64 0.52
CA ILE A 15 -2.43 -3.99 1.08
C ILE A 15 -3.54 -3.19 0.40
N ILE A 16 -4.51 -3.92 -0.16
CA ILE A 16 -5.81 -3.38 -0.61
C ILE A 16 -6.82 -3.56 0.53
N MET A 17 -7.14 -2.45 1.21
CA MET A 17 -7.96 -2.40 2.42
C MET A 17 -9.47 -2.38 2.12
N ASP A 18 -9.99 -3.44 1.49
CA ASP A 18 -11.37 -3.53 1.01
C ASP A 18 -12.31 -4.15 2.08
N GLY A 19 -13.60 -3.83 2.00
CA GLY A 19 -14.65 -4.40 2.85
C GLY A 19 -15.23 -3.48 3.92
N ASN A 20 -14.75 -2.25 4.09
CA ASN A 20 -15.20 -1.33 5.16
C ASN A 20 -16.73 -1.13 5.21
N ASN A 21 -17.34 -0.76 4.09
CA ASN A 21 -18.80 -0.53 4.02
C ASN A 21 -19.61 -1.82 4.18
N ARG A 22 -19.13 -2.94 3.62
CA ARG A 22 -19.77 -4.26 3.77
C ARG A 22 -19.75 -4.74 5.20
N TRP A 23 -18.62 -4.59 5.88
CA TRP A 23 -18.48 -4.90 7.30
C TRP A 23 -19.44 -4.09 8.16
N ALA A 24 -19.56 -2.77 7.92
CA ALA A 24 -20.51 -1.94 8.66
C ALA A 24 -21.95 -2.41 8.42
N SER A 25 -22.31 -2.69 7.17
CA SER A 25 -23.63 -3.20 6.80
C SER A 25 -23.96 -4.53 7.48
N GLU A 26 -23.02 -5.48 7.53
CA GLU A 26 -23.22 -6.79 8.17
C GLU A 26 -23.33 -6.71 9.70
N ASN A 27 -22.79 -5.65 10.30
CA ASN A 27 -22.89 -5.39 11.74
C ASN A 27 -24.01 -4.40 12.10
N GLU A 28 -24.90 -4.05 11.15
CA GLU A 28 -25.98 -3.08 11.34
C GLU A 28 -25.49 -1.69 11.80
N LEU A 29 -24.29 -1.30 11.36
CA LEU A 29 -23.64 -0.03 11.66
C LEU A 29 -23.67 0.94 10.46
N PRO A 30 -23.60 2.27 10.70
CA PRO A 30 -23.38 3.24 9.64
C PRO A 30 -22.05 3.00 8.91
N GLY A 31 -21.99 3.20 7.59
CA GLY A 31 -20.78 2.96 6.78
C GLY A 31 -19.51 3.64 7.30
N VAL A 32 -19.64 4.86 7.86
CA VAL A 32 -18.55 5.58 8.51
C VAL A 32 -17.88 4.80 9.64
N ALA A 33 -18.63 3.96 10.37
CA ALA A 33 -18.08 3.13 11.44
C ALA A 33 -17.08 2.11 10.89
N GLY A 34 -17.38 1.51 9.72
CA GLY A 34 -16.46 0.60 9.04
C GLY A 34 -15.17 1.30 8.63
N HIS A 35 -15.25 2.49 8.06
CA HIS A 35 -14.06 3.26 7.69
C HIS A 35 -13.23 3.70 8.90
N LYS A 36 -13.86 4.15 10.00
CA LYS A 36 -13.15 4.46 11.25
C LYS A 36 -12.40 3.24 11.79
N LYS A 37 -13.07 2.08 11.81
CA LYS A 37 -12.42 0.83 12.21
C LYS A 37 -11.28 0.46 11.27
N GLY A 38 -11.44 0.73 9.97
CA GLY A 38 -10.39 0.57 8.98
C GLY A 38 -9.15 1.43 9.23
N VAL A 39 -9.30 2.66 9.71
CA VAL A 39 -8.15 3.51 10.11
C VAL A 39 -7.41 2.90 11.30
N GLU A 40 -8.14 2.37 12.30
CA GLU A 40 -7.54 1.65 13.42
C GLU A 40 -6.73 0.43 12.94
N ARG A 41 -7.28 -0.36 12.02
CA ARG A 41 -6.59 -1.53 11.44
C ARG A 41 -5.35 -1.14 10.64
N ALA A 42 -5.37 -0.01 9.93
CA ALA A 42 -4.19 0.48 9.22
C ALA A 42 -3.05 0.83 10.17
N ARG A 43 -3.36 1.50 11.30
CA ARG A 43 -2.39 1.76 12.37
C ARG A 43 -1.79 0.46 12.93
N GLU A 44 -2.64 -0.53 13.24
CA GLU A 44 -2.19 -1.83 13.75
C GLU A 44 -1.31 -2.57 12.74
N ALA A 45 -1.67 -2.56 11.45
CA ALA A 45 -0.87 -3.16 10.39
C ALA A 45 0.52 -2.50 10.25
N VAL A 46 0.62 -1.18 10.42
CA VAL A 46 1.91 -0.46 10.45
C VAL A 46 2.75 -0.91 11.65
N GLU A 47 2.17 -0.95 12.85
CA GLU A 47 2.86 -1.40 14.07
C GLU A 47 3.34 -2.86 13.95
N PHE A 48 2.51 -3.72 13.36
CA PHE A 48 2.85 -5.11 13.07
C PHE A 48 4.00 -5.21 12.05
N ALA A 49 3.95 -4.46 10.96
CA ALA A 49 5.02 -4.44 9.95
C ALA A 49 6.36 -4.03 10.56
N VAL A 50 6.37 -2.98 11.38
CA VAL A 50 7.53 -2.51 12.15
C VAL A 50 8.06 -3.59 13.11
N LYS A 51 7.17 -4.34 13.77
CA LYS A 51 7.52 -5.44 14.68
C LYS A 51 8.13 -6.63 13.93
N LYS A 52 7.64 -6.94 12.73
CA LYS A 52 8.12 -8.03 11.88
C LYS A 52 9.37 -7.70 11.08
N GLY A 53 9.77 -6.43 11.03
CA GLY A 53 10.93 -6.01 10.23
C GLY A 53 10.64 -6.00 8.73
N ILE A 54 9.37 -5.83 8.35
CA ILE A 54 9.00 -5.49 6.97
C ILE A 54 9.57 -4.10 6.68
N SER A 55 10.24 -3.94 5.55
CA SER A 55 10.94 -2.70 5.20
C SER A 55 10.02 -1.68 4.54
N ILE A 56 9.03 -2.14 3.76
CA ILE A 56 8.11 -1.27 3.02
C ILE A 56 6.68 -1.80 3.19
N LEU A 57 5.75 -0.91 3.49
CA LEU A 57 4.32 -1.19 3.52
C LEU A 57 3.59 -0.19 2.63
N THR A 58 3.02 -0.64 1.52
CA THR A 58 2.15 0.20 0.69
C THR A 58 0.69 -0.08 1.01
N ILE A 59 -0.08 0.93 1.39
CA ILE A 59 -1.53 0.80 1.64
C ILE A 59 -2.34 1.55 0.59
N PHE A 60 -3.39 0.89 0.08
CA PHE A 60 -4.30 1.51 -0.89
C PHE A 60 -5.41 2.28 -0.16
N ALA A 61 -5.15 3.55 0.16
CA ALA A 61 -6.07 4.37 0.93
C ALA A 61 -7.22 4.92 0.07
N PHE A 62 -6.93 5.34 -1.17
CA PHE A 62 -7.93 5.92 -2.07
C PHE A 62 -7.54 5.74 -3.54
N SER A 63 -8.39 5.09 -4.33
CA SER A 63 -8.14 4.90 -5.77
C SER A 63 -8.61 6.09 -6.61
N SER A 64 -8.04 6.30 -7.79
CA SER A 64 -8.51 7.34 -8.72
C SER A 64 -9.98 7.15 -9.11
N GLU A 65 -10.47 5.91 -9.17
CA GLU A 65 -11.89 5.62 -9.45
C GLU A 65 -12.82 5.98 -8.29
N ASN A 66 -12.31 6.21 -7.07
CA ASN A 66 -13.14 6.61 -5.93
C ASN A 66 -13.68 8.04 -6.07
N TRP A 67 -13.09 8.87 -6.93
CA TRP A 67 -13.67 10.17 -7.30
C TRP A 67 -15.01 10.07 -8.03
N GLY A 68 -15.33 8.90 -8.61
CA GLY A 68 -16.63 8.63 -9.23
C GLY A 68 -17.77 8.33 -8.25
N ARG A 69 -17.52 8.34 -6.94
CA ARG A 69 -18.54 8.13 -5.89
C ARG A 69 -19.35 9.41 -5.64
N THR A 70 -20.36 9.32 -4.77
CA THR A 70 -21.15 10.50 -4.40
C THR A 70 -20.28 11.53 -3.66
N SER A 71 -20.62 12.81 -3.80
CA SER A 71 -19.89 13.91 -3.13
C SER A 71 -19.81 13.72 -1.62
N ASP A 72 -20.87 13.21 -1.00
CA ASP A 72 -20.93 12.98 0.44
C ASP A 72 -19.94 11.90 0.88
N GLU A 73 -19.79 10.82 0.11
CA GLU A 73 -18.84 9.76 0.41
C GLU A 73 -17.40 10.21 0.18
N VAL A 74 -17.14 10.95 -0.91
CA VAL A 74 -15.82 11.55 -1.16
C VAL A 74 -15.43 12.50 -0.04
N ASN A 75 -16.30 13.42 0.35
CA ASN A 75 -16.06 14.37 1.44
C ASN A 75 -15.77 13.66 2.77
N LEU A 76 -16.51 12.60 3.08
CA LEU A 76 -16.27 11.78 4.27
C LEU A 76 -14.87 11.14 4.25
N LEU A 77 -14.45 10.59 3.10
CA LEU A 77 -13.13 9.98 2.95
C LEU A 77 -12.01 11.02 3.12
N MET A 78 -12.18 12.24 2.61
CA MET A 78 -11.22 13.34 2.81
C MET A 78 -11.10 13.72 4.29
N GLN A 79 -12.23 13.84 4.99
CA GLN A 79 -12.25 14.14 6.42
C GLN A 79 -11.54 13.05 7.23
N LEU A 80 -11.80 11.78 6.92
CA LEU A 80 -11.15 10.65 7.59
C LEU A 80 -9.65 10.62 7.35
N LEU A 81 -9.20 10.89 6.12
CA LEU A 81 -7.78 10.98 5.80
C LEU A 81 -7.11 12.13 6.58
N ASN A 82 -7.73 13.30 6.60
CA ASN A 82 -7.24 14.46 7.36
C ASN A 82 -7.10 14.14 8.86
N THR A 83 -8.15 13.53 9.46
CA THR A 83 -8.12 13.09 10.86
C THR A 83 -7.04 12.04 11.10
N ALA A 84 -6.94 11.02 10.25
CA ALA A 84 -5.94 9.98 10.38
C ALA A 84 -4.52 10.55 10.36
N LEU A 85 -4.22 11.51 9.47
CA LEU A 85 -2.90 12.14 9.45
C LEU A 85 -2.58 12.90 10.75
N LYS A 86 -3.53 13.67 11.29
CA LYS A 86 -3.33 14.38 12.57
C LYS A 86 -3.06 13.44 13.73
N GLU A 87 -3.79 12.33 13.78
CA GLU A 87 -3.73 11.39 14.91
C GLU A 87 -2.56 10.41 14.81
N GLN A 88 -2.20 9.98 13.59
CA GLN A 88 -1.24 8.88 13.39
C GLN A 88 0.19 9.36 13.18
N VAL A 89 0.44 10.55 12.64
CA VAL A 89 1.82 11.05 12.41
C VAL A 89 2.69 11.01 13.68
N PRO A 90 2.23 11.42 14.88
CA PRO A 90 3.03 11.28 16.10
C PRO A 90 3.43 9.83 16.42
N ASN A 91 2.57 8.86 16.09
CA ASN A 91 2.87 7.43 16.24
C ASN A 91 3.91 6.97 15.21
N LEU A 92 3.82 7.43 13.96
CA LEU A 92 4.80 7.13 12.91
C LEU A 92 6.21 7.59 13.32
N ILE A 93 6.32 8.84 13.79
CA ILE A 93 7.58 9.42 14.29
C ILE A 93 8.14 8.58 15.45
N LYS A 94 7.30 8.25 16.44
CA LYS A 94 7.71 7.43 17.60
C LYS A 94 8.25 6.06 17.19
N ASN A 95 7.75 5.50 16.09
CA ASN A 95 8.14 4.19 15.58
C ASN A 95 9.21 4.24 14.47
N SER A 96 9.78 5.42 14.18
CA SER A 96 10.76 5.61 13.10
C SER A 96 10.25 5.11 11.74
N VAL A 97 8.97 5.40 11.47
CA VAL A 97 8.30 5.11 10.20
C VAL A 97 8.34 6.37 9.34
N GLN A 98 8.85 6.25 8.12
CA GLN A 98 8.89 7.33 7.15
C GLN A 98 7.66 7.25 6.24
N LEU A 99 6.87 8.32 6.19
CA LEU A 99 5.67 8.39 5.36
C LEU A 99 6.01 8.91 3.96
N SER A 100 5.34 8.35 2.95
CA SER A 100 5.36 8.88 1.59
C SER A 100 4.00 8.70 0.92
N PHE A 101 3.60 9.63 0.08
CA PHE A 101 2.37 9.54 -0.71
C PHE A 101 2.65 9.30 -2.19
N ILE A 102 1.86 8.44 -2.81
CA ILE A 102 1.84 8.23 -4.27
C ILE A 102 0.42 8.42 -4.82
N GLY A 103 0.31 8.91 -6.05
CA GLY A 103 -0.98 9.17 -6.71
C GLY A 103 -1.15 10.61 -7.18
N ASP A 104 -2.32 10.93 -7.73
CA ASP A 104 -2.62 12.29 -8.21
C ASP A 104 -3.06 13.18 -7.04
N LEU A 105 -2.07 13.71 -6.31
CA LEU A 105 -2.33 14.55 -5.15
C LEU A 105 -2.98 15.89 -5.50
N SER A 106 -2.93 16.31 -6.77
CA SER A 106 -3.54 17.58 -7.22
C SER A 106 -5.08 17.57 -7.17
N GLN A 107 -5.69 16.41 -6.96
CA GLN A 107 -7.14 16.25 -6.80
C GLN A 107 -7.63 16.65 -5.39
N PHE A 108 -6.73 16.73 -4.40
CA PHE A 108 -7.08 17.10 -3.03
C PHE A 108 -7.11 18.62 -2.85
N ASP A 109 -7.79 19.10 -1.82
CA ASP A 109 -7.75 20.51 -1.46
C ASP A 109 -6.37 20.94 -0.94
N ASP A 110 -6.05 22.23 -1.08
CA ASP A 110 -4.74 22.79 -0.75
C ASP A 110 -4.32 22.55 0.71
N ASP A 111 -5.29 22.55 1.64
CA ASP A 111 -5.03 22.33 3.06
C ASP A 111 -4.61 20.87 3.32
N LEU A 112 -5.29 19.91 2.70
CA LEU A 112 -4.92 18.50 2.78
C LEU A 112 -3.60 18.19 2.08
N ILE A 113 -3.34 18.78 0.90
CA ILE A 113 -2.04 18.67 0.21
C ILE A 113 -0.92 19.20 1.10
N LYS A 114 -1.10 20.36 1.72
CA LYS A 114 -0.13 20.94 2.65
C LYS A 114 0.13 20.01 3.84
N GLN A 115 -0.94 19.48 4.43
CA GLN A 115 -0.83 18.56 5.56
C GLN A 115 -0.10 17.25 5.20
N MET A 116 -0.34 16.70 4.00
CA MET A 116 0.39 15.52 3.51
C MET A 116 1.90 15.80 3.45
N LYS A 117 2.30 16.93 2.85
CA LYS A 117 3.72 17.33 2.76
C LYS A 117 4.37 17.53 4.13
N GLU A 118 3.69 18.24 5.03
CA GLU A 118 4.17 18.42 6.41
C GLU A 118 4.32 17.08 7.15
N SER A 119 3.45 16.10 6.85
CA SER A 119 3.52 14.75 7.40
C SER A 119 4.70 13.95 6.85
N GLU A 120 4.99 14.03 5.55
CA GLU A 120 6.19 13.42 4.96
C GLU A 120 7.48 14.03 5.54
N GLU A 121 7.55 15.36 5.62
CA GLU A 121 8.71 16.07 6.16
C GLU A 121 8.96 15.73 7.64
N SER A 122 7.90 15.72 8.46
CA SER A 122 8.02 15.43 9.90
C SER A 122 8.36 13.98 10.24
N THR A 123 8.09 13.04 9.32
CA THR A 123 8.40 11.61 9.48
C THR A 123 9.72 11.22 8.83
N ASN A 124 10.43 12.15 8.19
CA ASN A 124 11.72 11.89 7.57
C ASN A 124 12.73 11.35 8.60
N CYS A 125 13.30 10.18 8.31
CA CYS A 125 14.23 9.49 9.18
C CYS A 125 15.66 9.66 8.66
N GLU A 126 16.46 10.53 9.28
CA GLU A 126 17.89 10.69 8.90
C GLU A 126 18.72 9.41 9.13
N SER A 127 18.38 8.63 10.16
CA SER A 127 18.96 7.32 10.44
C SER A 127 17.98 6.47 11.25
N GLY A 128 18.20 5.14 11.26
CA GLY A 128 17.37 4.23 12.07
C GLY A 128 15.94 4.02 11.56
N LYS A 129 15.66 4.34 10.29
CA LYS A 129 14.38 4.07 9.64
C LYS A 129 14.01 2.59 9.77
N ARG A 130 12.80 2.31 10.25
CA ARG A 130 12.31 0.95 10.48
C ARG A 130 11.33 0.47 9.41
N LEU A 131 10.60 1.39 8.79
CA LEU A 131 9.60 1.11 7.77
C LEU A 131 9.42 2.34 6.86
N ASP A 132 9.33 2.11 5.56
CA ASP A 132 8.72 3.03 4.61
C ASP A 132 7.21 2.73 4.52
N LEU A 133 6.38 3.67 4.98
CA LEU A 133 4.93 3.60 4.81
C LEU A 133 4.53 4.41 3.58
N VAL A 134 4.11 3.73 2.53
CA VAL A 134 3.68 4.35 1.27
C VAL A 134 2.15 4.36 1.21
N VAL A 135 1.55 5.54 1.18
CA VAL A 135 0.10 5.71 1.10
C VAL A 135 -0.29 6.06 -0.32
N ALA A 136 -0.99 5.13 -0.98
CA ALA A 136 -1.53 5.36 -2.31
C ALA A 136 -2.88 6.11 -2.20
N ALA A 137 -2.86 7.39 -2.58
CA ALA A 137 -3.96 8.34 -2.45
C ALA A 137 -4.27 8.98 -3.81
N SER A 138 -5.52 8.85 -4.29
CA SER A 138 -5.88 9.22 -5.68
C SER A 138 -5.01 8.46 -6.70
N TYR A 139 -4.64 7.22 -6.38
CA TYR A 139 -3.70 6.43 -7.17
C TYR A 139 -4.42 5.44 -8.09
N GLY A 140 -3.85 5.22 -9.28
CA GLY A 140 -4.16 4.10 -10.15
C GLY A 140 -2.95 3.74 -11.00
N GLY A 141 -2.66 2.45 -11.17
CA GLY A 141 -1.48 1.97 -11.90
C GLY A 141 -1.48 2.37 -13.37
N ARG A 142 -2.66 2.42 -14.02
CA ARG A 142 -2.78 3.00 -15.37
C ARG A 142 -2.41 4.48 -15.40
N TRP A 143 -2.86 5.25 -14.41
CA TRP A 143 -2.50 6.66 -14.30
C TRP A 143 -0.99 6.81 -14.10
N ASP A 144 -0.40 6.00 -13.22
CA ASP A 144 1.03 6.04 -12.91
C ASP A 144 1.91 5.77 -14.15
N ILE A 145 1.55 4.74 -14.93
CA ILE A 145 2.21 4.43 -16.21
C ILE A 145 2.09 5.59 -17.21
N VAL A 146 0.91 6.22 -17.31
CA VAL A 146 0.71 7.39 -18.18
C VAL A 146 1.57 8.57 -17.71
N GLN A 147 1.68 8.81 -16.41
CA GLN A 147 2.52 9.88 -15.87
C GLN A 147 4.01 9.62 -16.13
N ALA A 148 4.48 8.38 -15.97
CA ALA A 148 5.85 8.01 -16.32
C ALA A 148 6.14 8.21 -17.81
N ALA A 149 5.22 7.82 -18.70
CA ALA A 149 5.34 8.05 -20.13
C ALA A 149 5.38 9.56 -20.47
N ASN A 150 4.56 10.38 -19.82
CA ASN A 150 4.58 11.85 -20.00
C ASN A 150 5.92 12.46 -19.54
N LYS A 151 6.48 12.01 -18.40
CA LYS A 151 7.81 12.43 -17.94
C LYS A 151 8.90 12.05 -18.93
N LEU A 152 8.83 10.84 -19.48
CA LEU A 152 9.77 10.35 -20.49
C LEU A 152 9.76 11.25 -21.73
N ILE A 153 8.57 11.53 -22.29
CA ILE A 153 8.41 12.45 -23.44
C ILE A 153 8.96 13.85 -23.10
N GLY A 154 8.66 14.35 -21.90
CA GLY A 154 9.12 15.66 -21.43
C GLY A 154 10.65 15.76 -21.27
N SER A 155 11.32 14.66 -20.93
CA SER A 155 12.78 14.61 -20.77
C SER A 155 13.56 14.79 -22.08
N ARG A 156 12.90 14.57 -23.24
CA ARG A 156 13.51 14.57 -24.58
C ARG A 156 14.76 13.69 -24.68
N ASN A 157 14.83 12.63 -23.87
CA ASN A 157 15.92 11.67 -23.96
C ASN A 157 15.76 10.84 -25.25
N GLU A 158 16.79 10.80 -26.08
CA GLU A 158 16.85 10.01 -27.33
C GLU A 158 17.40 8.59 -27.09
N GLU A 159 17.76 8.27 -25.84
CA GLU A 159 18.21 6.94 -25.45
C GLU A 159 17.08 5.89 -25.50
N GLU A 160 17.48 4.64 -25.67
CA GLU A 160 16.58 3.50 -25.59
C GLU A 160 15.95 3.38 -24.20
N VAL A 161 14.64 3.20 -24.16
CA VAL A 161 13.89 3.04 -22.90
C VAL A 161 14.04 1.61 -22.41
N THR A 162 14.49 1.44 -21.17
CA THR A 162 14.59 0.15 -20.49
C THR A 162 13.51 0.04 -19.43
N GLU A 163 13.22 -1.18 -18.95
CA GLU A 163 12.31 -1.36 -17.80
C GLU A 163 12.80 -0.58 -16.58
N GLU A 164 14.11 -0.60 -16.29
CA GLU A 164 14.74 0.13 -15.20
C GLU A 164 14.59 1.66 -15.34
N SER A 165 14.87 2.21 -16.54
CA SER A 165 14.75 3.65 -16.74
C SER A 165 13.28 4.11 -16.70
N PHE A 166 12.35 3.28 -17.15
CA PHE A 166 10.91 3.56 -17.03
C PHE A 166 10.41 3.47 -15.58
N GLU A 167 10.84 2.45 -14.83
CA GLU A 167 10.46 2.25 -13.42
C GLU A 167 10.87 3.44 -12.55
N SER A 168 12.04 4.01 -12.80
CA SER A 168 12.53 5.22 -12.11
C SER A 168 11.61 6.45 -12.28
N LEU A 169 10.74 6.46 -13.30
CA LEU A 169 9.81 7.55 -13.59
C LEU A 169 8.42 7.34 -12.97
N LEU A 170 8.11 6.12 -12.51
CA LEU A 170 6.86 5.82 -11.79
C LEU A 170 6.87 6.51 -10.43
N SER A 171 5.68 6.77 -9.87
CA SER A 171 5.55 7.37 -8.53
C SER A 171 6.16 6.50 -7.42
N THR A 172 6.35 5.22 -7.69
CA THR A 172 6.96 4.23 -6.80
C THR A 172 8.46 4.03 -7.02
N GLY A 173 9.11 4.71 -7.97
CA GLY A 173 10.49 4.41 -8.39
C GLY A 173 11.57 4.52 -7.31
N SER A 174 11.25 5.03 -6.11
CA SER A 174 12.12 5.04 -4.93
C SER A 174 12.00 3.79 -4.04
N PHE A 175 11.06 2.89 -4.35
CA PHE A 175 10.72 1.72 -3.56
C PHE A 175 10.90 0.45 -4.40
N LYS A 176 11.27 -0.65 -3.74
CA LYS A 176 11.31 -1.97 -4.39
C LYS A 176 9.89 -2.47 -4.66
N ASP A 177 9.73 -3.38 -5.60
CA ASP A 177 8.44 -4.04 -5.86
C ASP A 177 7.91 -4.84 -4.65
N PRO A 178 6.58 -4.95 -4.49
CA PRO A 178 5.98 -5.79 -3.47
C PRO A 178 6.33 -7.27 -3.65
N ASP A 179 6.72 -7.90 -2.55
CA ASP A 179 6.86 -9.35 -2.48
C ASP A 179 5.50 -10.04 -2.28
N LEU A 180 4.63 -9.41 -1.49
CA LEU A 180 3.31 -9.91 -1.11
C LEU A 180 2.26 -8.81 -1.29
N CYS A 181 1.17 -9.11 -1.97
CA CYS A 181 -0.01 -8.27 -2.08
C CYS A 181 -1.20 -8.95 -1.37
N ILE A 182 -1.72 -8.28 -0.36
CA ILE A 182 -2.85 -8.72 0.45
C ILE A 182 -4.07 -7.93 0.03
N ARG A 183 -5.19 -8.62 -0.22
CA ARG A 183 -6.48 -7.96 -0.43
C ARG A 183 -7.56 -8.58 0.42
N THR A 184 -8.09 -7.79 1.35
CA THR A 184 -9.31 -8.12 2.11
C THR A 184 -10.55 -7.84 1.26
N GLY A 185 -11.75 -8.01 1.81
CA GLY A 185 -12.99 -7.68 1.10
C GLY A 185 -13.65 -8.86 0.38
N LYS A 186 -13.08 -10.07 0.46
CA LYS A 186 -13.55 -11.29 -0.21
C LYS A 186 -13.50 -11.22 -1.76
N GLU A 187 -12.65 -10.34 -2.29
CA GLU A 187 -12.52 -10.09 -3.72
C GLU A 187 -11.16 -10.55 -4.25
N GLN A 188 -11.15 -11.20 -5.42
CA GLN A 188 -9.94 -11.72 -6.06
C GLN A 188 -9.58 -10.93 -7.32
N ARG A 189 -9.14 -9.68 -7.12
CA ARG A 189 -8.67 -8.77 -8.18
C ARG A 189 -7.70 -7.75 -7.60
N ILE A 190 -6.93 -7.06 -8.42
CA ILE A 190 -6.00 -5.99 -7.95
C ILE A 190 -6.58 -4.58 -8.10
N SER A 191 -7.67 -4.41 -8.85
CA SER A 191 -8.39 -3.13 -8.97
C SER A 191 -7.50 -1.92 -9.33
N ASN A 192 -6.69 -2.05 -10.38
CA ASN A 192 -5.79 -0.98 -10.85
C ASN A 192 -4.73 -0.56 -9.80
N PHE A 193 -4.49 -1.37 -8.76
CA PHE A 193 -3.42 -1.12 -7.79
C PHE A 193 -2.08 -1.64 -8.33
N LEU A 194 -1.02 -0.83 -8.21
CA LEU A 194 0.38 -1.17 -8.49
C LEU A 194 0.61 -2.06 -9.73
N LEU A 195 0.00 -1.71 -10.88
CA LEU A 195 -0.06 -2.60 -12.05
C LEU A 195 1.31 -3.07 -12.56
N TRP A 196 2.30 -2.18 -12.54
CA TRP A 196 3.67 -2.49 -12.95
C TRP A 196 4.37 -3.34 -11.89
N GLN A 197 4.31 -2.90 -10.63
CA GLN A 197 5.06 -3.47 -9.52
C GLN A 197 4.55 -4.85 -9.09
N LEU A 198 3.29 -5.17 -9.39
CA LEU A 198 2.68 -6.46 -9.03
C LEU A 198 3.03 -7.61 -9.99
N ALA A 199 3.88 -7.39 -10.99
CA ALA A 199 4.17 -8.36 -12.06
C ALA A 199 4.64 -9.73 -11.55
N TYR A 200 5.41 -9.77 -10.45
CA TYR A 200 5.94 -11.00 -9.84
C TYR A 200 5.61 -11.12 -8.34
N THR A 201 4.58 -10.41 -7.90
CA THR A 201 4.13 -10.40 -6.51
C THR A 201 3.27 -11.62 -6.20
N GLU A 202 3.45 -12.18 -5.00
CA GLU A 202 2.55 -13.22 -4.49
C GLU A 202 1.25 -12.60 -3.99
N PHE A 203 0.11 -13.20 -4.31
CA PHE A 203 -1.19 -12.70 -3.86
C PHE A 203 -1.78 -13.53 -2.73
N TYR A 204 -2.33 -12.86 -1.72
CA TYR A 204 -3.09 -13.43 -0.62
C TYR A 204 -4.45 -12.75 -0.48
N PHE A 205 -5.53 -13.56 -0.56
CA PHE A 205 -6.92 -13.10 -0.55
C PHE A 205 -7.66 -13.77 0.62
N PRO A 206 -7.56 -13.25 1.85
CA PRO A 206 -8.29 -13.82 2.98
C PRO A 206 -9.81 -13.56 2.84
N ASP A 207 -10.60 -14.53 3.29
CA ASP A 207 -12.07 -14.45 3.29
C ASP A 207 -12.60 -13.64 4.50
N LEU A 208 -12.23 -12.37 4.57
CA LEU A 208 -12.62 -11.43 5.64
C LEU A 208 -12.69 -9.99 5.12
N TYR A 209 -13.24 -9.08 5.94
CA TYR A 209 -13.23 -7.65 5.66
C TYR A 209 -12.09 -6.93 6.36
N TRP A 210 -11.65 -5.80 5.81
CA TRP A 210 -10.55 -5.00 6.37
C TRP A 210 -10.69 -4.72 7.88
N PRO A 211 -11.87 -4.33 8.40
CA PRO A 211 -12.05 -4.11 9.85
C PRO A 211 -11.75 -5.32 10.74
N ASP A 212 -11.79 -6.55 10.21
CA ASP A 212 -11.49 -7.80 10.92
C ASP A 212 -10.05 -8.28 10.73
N PHE A 213 -9.24 -7.60 9.91
CA PHE A 213 -7.84 -7.96 9.66
C PHE A 213 -6.95 -7.51 10.83
N ASP A 214 -6.71 -8.41 11.78
CA ASP A 214 -5.85 -8.20 12.93
C ASP A 214 -4.42 -8.73 12.72
N ASP A 215 -3.56 -8.59 13.74
CA ASP A 215 -2.19 -9.11 13.73
C ASP A 215 -2.12 -10.63 13.44
N ASN A 216 -3.11 -11.41 13.85
CA ASN A 216 -3.13 -12.86 13.59
C ASN A 216 -3.41 -13.15 12.12
N GLU A 217 -4.31 -12.38 11.50
CA GLU A 217 -4.57 -12.49 10.06
C GLU A 217 -3.39 -12.01 9.22
N PHE A 218 -2.68 -10.97 9.67
CA PHE A 218 -1.44 -10.56 9.02
C PHE A 218 -0.33 -11.63 9.16
N GLU A 219 -0.21 -12.26 10.33
CA GLU A 219 0.70 -13.39 10.54
C GLU A 219 0.42 -14.56 9.58
N LYS A 220 -0.86 -14.89 9.36
CA LYS A 220 -1.26 -15.93 8.40
C LYS A 220 -0.84 -15.57 6.98
N ALA A 221 -1.00 -14.31 6.57
CA ALA A 221 -0.56 -13.84 5.26
C ALA A 221 0.96 -13.99 5.06
N ILE A 222 1.76 -13.62 6.07
CA ILE A 222 3.22 -13.81 6.05
C ILE A 222 3.58 -15.29 5.99
N SER A 223 2.92 -16.12 6.82
CA SER A 223 3.16 -17.56 6.86
C SER A 223 2.88 -18.23 5.50
N GLU A 224 1.80 -17.82 4.84
CA GLU A 224 1.47 -18.30 3.49
C GLU A 224 2.50 -17.85 2.45
N TYR A 225 2.98 -16.61 2.53
CA TYR A 225 4.08 -16.13 1.69
C TYR A 225 5.36 -16.96 1.90
N SER A 226 5.76 -17.21 3.15
CA SER A 226 6.99 -17.96 3.46
C SER A 226 6.98 -19.40 2.95
N ARG A 227 5.80 -19.97 2.67
CA ARG A 227 5.65 -21.32 2.10
C ARG A 227 5.86 -21.36 0.58
N ARG A 228 5.81 -20.22 -0.11
CA ARG A 228 5.93 -20.16 -1.57
C ARG A 228 7.39 -20.20 -2.01
N SER A 229 7.67 -20.98 -3.05
CA SER A 229 8.94 -20.96 -3.76
C SER A 229 8.80 -20.07 -4.99
N ARG A 230 9.37 -18.86 -4.92
CA ARG A 230 9.38 -17.91 -6.03
C ARG A 230 10.37 -18.39 -7.09
N ARG A 231 9.88 -18.61 -8.31
CA ARG A 231 10.68 -19.20 -9.39
C ARG A 231 11.16 -18.18 -10.42
N PHE A 232 10.60 -16.98 -10.51
CA PHE A 232 10.99 -15.92 -11.48
C PHE A 232 11.30 -16.43 -12.90
N GLY A 233 10.58 -17.45 -13.39
CA GLY A 233 10.83 -18.06 -14.70
C GLY A 233 12.09 -18.94 -14.80
N ASP A 234 12.66 -19.39 -13.68
CA ASP A 234 13.84 -20.25 -13.63
C ASP A 234 13.60 -21.54 -14.44
N LYS A 235 14.49 -21.78 -15.41
CA LYS A 235 14.39 -22.83 -16.43
C LYS A 235 14.79 -24.21 -15.89
N SER A 236 15.06 -24.33 -14.59
CA SER A 236 15.49 -25.58 -13.93
C SER A 236 14.48 -26.75 -14.01
N ASN A 237 13.24 -26.49 -14.44
CA ASN A 237 12.25 -27.54 -14.74
C ASN A 237 12.27 -28.06 -16.20
N PHE A 238 13.15 -27.55 -17.07
CA PHE A 238 13.39 -28.15 -18.38
C PHE A 238 14.57 -29.13 -18.28
N SER A 239 14.26 -30.37 -17.91
CA SER A 239 15.14 -31.51 -18.18
C SER A 239 14.79 -32.04 -19.58
N ILE A 240 15.74 -31.99 -20.52
CA ILE A 240 15.67 -32.73 -21.80
C ILE A 240 16.17 -34.16 -21.53
#